data_AF-A0A9Q3SWL0-F1
#
_entry.id   AF-A0A9Q3SWL0-F1
#
_cell.length_a   1.000
_cell.length_b   1.000
_cell.length_c   1.000
_cell.angle_alpha   90.00
_cell.angle_beta   90.00
_cell.angle_gamma   90.00
#
_symmetry.space_group_name_H-M   'P 1'
#
loop_
_entity.id
_entity.type
_entity.pdbx_description
1 polymer ?
#
loop_
_entity_poly.entity_id
_entity_poly.type
_entity_poly.pdbx_seq_one_letter_code
_entity_poly.pdbx_strand_id
1 'polypeptide(L)'
;MIDNTVGPVRAVDRMLPHPPRRLPVLGDVLDLHVTESSQWAMRDAQKYGSIYERNVFGTRVTYVSGPVEVAAVNDESTWAKFLGVPMGNLRQVAGDGLFTAYNSEPSWATAHAILAPAFSQSVWVTIELHRSEQWRRVL
;
A
#
# COMPACT_ATOMS: atom_id res chain seq x y z
N MET A 1 19.55 17.92 -5.22
CA MET A 1 20.28 17.10 -6.21
C MET A 1 20.29 15.68 -5.67
N ILE A 2 19.47 14.80 -6.23
CA ILE A 2 19.50 13.37 -5.89
C ILE A 2 20.67 12.80 -6.70
N ASP A 3 21.60 12.15 -6.01
CA ASP A 3 22.75 11.51 -6.62
C ASP A 3 22.29 10.26 -7.40
N ASN A 4 22.20 10.38 -8.72
CA ASN A 4 21.80 9.30 -9.63
C ASN A 4 22.94 8.32 -9.95
N THR A 5 24.08 8.38 -9.26
CA THR A 5 25.21 7.46 -9.50
C THR A 5 25.06 6.10 -8.80
N VAL A 6 24.11 5.97 -7.88
CA VAL A 6 23.84 4.72 -7.16
C VAL A 6 22.67 4.00 -7.84
N GLY A 7 22.92 2.80 -8.37
CA GLY A 7 21.86 1.95 -8.93
C GLY A 7 20.77 1.60 -7.89
N PRO A 8 19.65 1.00 -8.31
CA PRO A 8 18.56 0.67 -7.39
C PRO A 8 19.07 -0.19 -6.23
N VAL A 9 18.88 0.30 -5.00
CA VAL A 9 19.26 -0.41 -3.78
C VAL A 9 18.43 -1.69 -3.69
N ARG A 10 19.08 -2.85 -3.79
CA ARG A 10 18.36 -4.12 -3.66
C ARG A 10 18.00 -4.33 -2.20
N ALA A 11 16.87 -4.99 -1.97
CA ALA A 11 16.42 -5.29 -0.62
C ALA A 11 17.44 -6.14 0.19
N VAL A 12 18.28 -6.92 -0.50
CA VAL A 12 19.35 -7.73 0.10
C VAL A 12 20.58 -6.93 0.53
N ASP A 13 20.81 -5.77 -0.11
CA ASP A 13 22.03 -4.97 0.09
C ASP A 13 21.89 -3.97 1.24
N ARG A 14 20.65 -3.71 1.69
CA ARG A 14 20.35 -2.85 2.84
C ARG A 14 20.22 -3.66 4.13
N MET A 15 20.59 -3.03 5.23
CA MET A 15 20.39 -3.53 6.58
C MET A 15 19.38 -2.63 7.29
N LEU A 16 18.21 -3.17 7.62
CA LEU A 16 17.16 -2.50 8.38
C LEU A 16 16.93 -3.23 9.71
N PRO A 17 16.40 -2.54 10.74
CA PRO A 17 15.92 -3.20 11.94
C PRO A 17 14.94 -4.32 11.60
N HIS A 18 15.03 -5.45 12.31
CA HIS A 18 14.16 -6.61 12.11
C HIS A 18 14.00 -7.41 13.41
N PRO A 19 13.03 -8.34 13.49
CA PRO A 19 12.83 -9.16 14.67
C PRO A 19 14.04 -10.00 15.05
N PRO A 20 14.26 -10.23 16.35
CA PRO A 20 15.21 -11.24 16.78
C PRO A 20 14.73 -12.63 16.34
N ARG A 21 15.67 -13.57 16.22
CA ARG A 21 15.41 -15.00 15.89
C ARG A 21 14.92 -15.27 14.46
N ARG A 22 15.43 -14.51 13.49
CA ARG A 22 15.25 -14.82 12.06
C ARG A 22 15.79 -16.22 11.75
N LEU A 23 14.93 -17.11 11.29
CA LEU A 23 15.31 -18.48 10.93
C LEU A 23 16.05 -18.50 9.58
N PRO A 24 17.08 -19.34 9.42
CA PRO A 24 17.66 -19.59 8.10
C PRO A 24 16.57 -20.05 7.13
N VAL A 25 16.57 -19.49 5.91
CA VAL A 25 15.60 -19.76 4.83
C VAL A 25 14.16 -19.27 5.08
N LEU A 26 13.57 -19.58 6.25
CA LEU A 26 12.18 -19.26 6.56
C LEU A 26 11.96 -17.77 6.89
N GLY A 27 12.96 -17.11 7.48
CA GLY A 27 12.87 -15.70 7.88
C GLY A 27 12.16 -15.52 9.22
N ASP A 28 11.31 -14.50 9.32
CA ASP A 28 10.66 -14.01 10.54
C ASP A 28 9.30 -14.68 10.82
N VAL A 29 9.13 -15.92 10.35
CA VAL A 29 7.85 -16.67 10.45
C VAL A 29 7.41 -16.90 11.90
N LEU A 30 8.36 -16.97 12.84
CA LEU A 30 8.06 -17.15 14.26
C LEU A 30 7.28 -15.98 14.89
N ASP A 31 7.33 -14.80 14.26
CA ASP A 31 6.70 -13.58 14.74
C ASP A 31 5.60 -13.10 13.76
N LEU A 32 5.14 -13.99 12.87
CA LEU A 32 4.17 -13.67 11.84
C LEU A 32 2.74 -13.77 12.38
N HIS A 33 2.06 -12.63 12.46
CA HIS A 33 0.67 -12.54 12.89
C HIS A 33 -0.23 -12.23 11.70
N VAL A 34 -0.95 -13.24 11.21
CA VAL A 34 -1.69 -13.15 9.93
C VAL A 34 -3.07 -12.48 10.12
N THR A 35 -3.72 -12.70 11.26
CA THR A 35 -5.08 -12.20 11.54
C THR A 35 -5.11 -10.72 11.92
N GLU A 36 -4.16 -10.25 12.74
CA GLU A 36 -4.05 -8.83 13.13
C GLU A 36 -2.77 -8.17 12.58
N SER A 37 -2.45 -8.46 11.31
CA SER A 37 -1.19 -8.05 10.67
C SER A 37 -0.88 -6.56 10.77
N SER A 38 -1.91 -5.70 10.60
CA SER A 38 -1.75 -4.24 10.70
C SER A 38 -1.50 -3.79 12.13
N GLN A 39 -2.22 -4.36 13.12
CA GLN A 39 -2.05 -4.01 14.52
C GLN A 39 -0.67 -4.45 15.03
N TRP A 40 -0.19 -5.62 14.59
CA TRP A 40 1.16 -6.07 14.90
C TRP A 40 2.23 -5.21 14.26
N ALA A 41 2.05 -4.81 13.00
CA ALA A 41 2.96 -3.88 12.35
C ALA A 41 3.08 -2.54 13.11
N MET A 42 1.97 -2.05 13.67
CA MET A 42 2.01 -0.86 14.53
C MET A 42 2.80 -1.08 15.82
N ARG A 43 2.63 -2.23 16.48
CA ARG A 43 3.40 -2.57 17.70
C ARG A 43 4.89 -2.71 17.38
N ASP A 44 5.21 -3.29 16.24
CA ASP A 44 6.57 -3.46 15.75
C ASP A 44 7.25 -2.12 15.45
N ALA A 45 6.52 -1.16 14.86
CA ALA A 45 7.05 0.18 14.64
C ALA A 45 7.46 0.86 15.96
N GLN A 46 6.72 0.64 17.05
CA GLN A 46 7.09 1.14 18.38
C GLN A 46 8.36 0.48 18.93
N LYS A 47 8.65 -0.76 18.52
CA LYS A 47 9.78 -1.56 19.03
C LYS A 47 11.04 -1.41 18.19
N TYR A 48 10.92 -1.36 16.87
CA TYR A 48 12.03 -1.40 15.93
C TYR A 48 12.28 -0.05 15.24
N GLY A 49 11.40 0.93 15.43
CA GLY A 49 11.50 2.27 14.87
C GLY A 49 10.59 2.50 13.66
N SER A 50 10.65 3.72 13.13
CA SER A 50 9.80 4.21 12.03
C SER A 50 10.00 3.46 10.71
N ILE A 51 11.16 2.83 10.52
CA ILE A 51 11.50 1.99 9.38
C ILE A 51 12.10 0.66 9.84
N TYR A 52 11.50 -0.45 9.43
CA TYR A 52 11.98 -1.79 9.73
C TYR A 52 11.59 -2.77 8.62
N GLU A 53 12.15 -3.98 8.64
CA GLU A 53 11.82 -5.02 7.68
C GLU A 53 11.32 -6.31 8.34
N ARG A 54 10.57 -7.08 7.54
CA ARG A 54 10.28 -8.49 7.77
C ARG A 54 10.70 -9.29 6.55
N ASN A 55 11.27 -10.47 6.75
CA ASN A 55 11.59 -11.42 5.70
C ASN A 55 10.71 -12.66 5.89
N VAL A 56 9.90 -13.01 4.90
CA VAL A 56 9.06 -14.22 4.94
C VAL A 56 9.37 -15.04 3.70
N PHE A 57 9.97 -16.22 3.89
CA PHE A 57 10.41 -17.10 2.79
C PHE A 57 11.25 -16.39 1.70
N GLY A 58 12.14 -15.49 2.10
CA GLY A 58 12.99 -14.71 1.19
C GLY A 58 12.35 -13.41 0.68
N THR A 59 11.04 -13.22 0.88
CA THR A 59 10.35 -11.97 0.52
C THR A 59 10.55 -10.94 1.63
N ARG A 60 11.35 -9.89 1.34
CA ARG A 60 11.59 -8.78 2.28
C ARG A 60 10.55 -7.68 2.11
N VAL A 61 9.74 -7.47 3.13
CA VAL A 61 8.74 -6.39 3.22
C VAL A 61 9.28 -5.28 4.12
N THR A 62 9.24 -4.04 3.65
CA THR A 62 9.60 -2.87 4.45
C THR A 62 8.37 -2.18 4.96
N TYR A 63 8.41 -1.87 6.24
CA TYR A 63 7.40 -1.09 6.92
C TYR A 63 7.94 0.31 7.13
N VAL A 64 7.11 1.30 6.83
CA VAL A 64 7.41 2.72 6.95
C VAL A 64 6.25 3.37 7.69
N SER A 65 6.55 4.08 8.77
CA SER A 65 5.53 4.67 9.66
C SER A 65 5.90 6.06 10.19
N GLY A 66 7.15 6.50 10.04
CA GLY A 66 7.58 7.84 10.44
C GLY A 66 7.13 8.90 9.44
N PRO A 67 6.80 10.12 9.90
CA PRO A 67 6.22 11.16 9.04
C PRO A 67 7.16 11.59 7.90
N VAL A 68 8.47 11.61 8.14
CA VAL A 68 9.47 12.02 7.14
C VAL A 68 9.58 10.95 6.05
N GLU A 69 9.67 9.69 6.45
CA GLU A 69 9.81 8.56 5.55
C GLU A 69 8.51 8.30 4.77
N VAL A 70 7.36 8.46 5.42
CA VAL A 70 6.03 8.40 4.76
C VAL A 70 5.89 9.51 3.72
N ALA A 71 6.32 10.73 4.02
CA ALA A 71 6.33 11.81 3.03
C ALA A 71 7.23 11.47 1.83
N ALA A 72 8.40 10.87 2.06
CA ALA A 72 9.32 10.48 1.00
C ALA A 72 8.76 9.37 0.09
N VAL A 73 8.10 8.35 0.64
CA VAL A 73 7.52 7.25 -0.19
C VAL A 73 6.24 7.64 -0.92
N ASN A 74 5.64 8.77 -0.55
CA ASN A 74 4.47 9.35 -1.23
C ASN A 74 4.87 10.37 -2.33
N ASP A 75 6.16 10.57 -2.58
CA ASP A 75 6.63 11.38 -3.70
C ASP A 75 6.55 10.58 -5.01
N GLU A 76 5.51 10.87 -5.80
CA GLU A 76 5.23 10.21 -7.08
C GLU A 76 6.31 10.42 -8.16
N SER A 77 7.24 11.36 -7.96
CA SER A 77 8.37 11.53 -8.88
C SER A 77 9.42 10.41 -8.76
N THR A 78 9.42 9.70 -7.62
CA THR A 78 10.38 8.63 -7.31
C THR A 78 9.71 7.31 -6.93
N TRP A 79 8.47 7.34 -6.47
CA TRP A 79 7.69 6.18 -6.05
C TRP A 79 6.40 6.01 -6.86
N ALA A 80 5.92 4.77 -6.95
CA ALA A 80 4.65 4.46 -7.58
C ALA A 80 3.96 3.30 -6.86
N LYS A 81 2.65 3.14 -7.08
CA LYS A 81 1.86 2.05 -6.47
C LYS A 81 2.49 0.69 -6.81
N PHE A 82 2.72 -0.12 -5.78
CA PHE A 82 3.13 -1.51 -5.95
C PHE A 82 1.95 -2.45 -5.75
N LEU A 83 1.74 -3.38 -6.70
CA LEU A 83 0.74 -4.44 -6.56
C LEU A 83 1.35 -5.65 -5.87
N GLY A 84 1.19 -5.71 -4.55
CA GLY A 84 1.59 -6.88 -3.76
C GLY A 84 0.72 -8.11 -4.03
N VAL A 85 1.12 -9.25 -3.44
CA VAL A 85 0.43 -10.55 -3.59
C VAL A 85 -1.10 -10.47 -3.43
N PRO A 86 -1.66 -9.77 -2.43
CA PRO A 86 -3.12 -9.68 -2.28
C PRO A 86 -3.81 -9.02 -3.49
N MET A 87 -3.16 -8.03 -4.11
CA MET A 87 -3.70 -7.33 -5.29
C MET A 87 -3.60 -8.19 -6.54
N GLY A 88 -2.54 -8.98 -6.68
CA GLY A 88 -2.43 -9.96 -7.77
C GLY A 88 -3.55 -10.99 -7.75
N ASN A 89 -3.92 -11.47 -6.56
CA ASN A 89 -5.06 -12.37 -6.39
C ASN A 89 -6.39 -11.68 -6.71
N LEU A 90 -6.60 -10.47 -6.19
CA LEU A 90 -7.83 -9.70 -6.46
C LEU A 90 -8.00 -9.38 -7.95
N ARG A 91 -6.89 -9.10 -8.65
CA ARG A 91 -6.88 -8.84 -10.09
C ARG A 91 -7.45 -9.99 -10.92
N GLN A 92 -7.35 -11.24 -10.46
CA GLN A 92 -7.95 -12.39 -11.16
C GLN A 92 -9.49 -12.27 -11.26
N VAL A 93 -10.10 -11.52 -10.34
CA VAL A 93 -11.54 -11.27 -10.31
C VAL A 93 -11.87 -9.87 -10.85
N ALA A 94 -11.10 -8.85 -10.47
CA ALA A 94 -11.39 -7.44 -10.76
C ALA A 94 -10.77 -6.90 -12.06
N GLY A 95 -9.93 -7.70 -12.73
CA GLY A 95 -9.23 -7.29 -13.96
C GLY A 95 -8.32 -6.06 -13.74
N ASP A 96 -8.20 -5.23 -14.77
CA ASP A 96 -7.45 -3.97 -14.78
C ASP A 96 -8.28 -2.76 -14.31
N GLY A 97 -9.20 -2.99 -13.36
CA GLY A 97 -9.93 -1.90 -12.71
C GLY A 97 -9.01 -0.93 -11.95
N LEU A 98 -9.53 0.25 -11.59
CA LEU A 98 -8.76 1.35 -10.99
C LEU A 98 -7.89 0.93 -9.78
N PHE A 99 -8.36 -0.04 -8.99
CA PHE A 99 -7.65 -0.55 -7.82
C PHE A 99 -6.53 -1.56 -8.16
N THR A 100 -6.74 -2.41 -9.16
CA THR A 100 -5.88 -3.54 -9.52
C THR A 100 -5.06 -3.33 -10.79
N ALA A 101 -5.24 -2.21 -11.49
CA ALA A 101 -4.43 -1.80 -12.63
C ALA A 101 -2.98 -1.46 -12.25
N TYR A 102 -2.02 -1.77 -13.10
CA TYR A 102 -0.64 -1.29 -12.96
C TYR A 102 -0.53 0.18 -13.37
N ASN A 103 0.47 0.90 -12.86
CA ASN A 103 0.63 2.35 -13.13
C ASN A 103 0.81 2.67 -14.63
N SER A 104 1.38 1.75 -15.41
CA SER A 104 1.62 1.92 -16.84
C SER A 104 0.44 1.48 -17.73
N GLU A 105 -0.64 0.96 -17.15
CA GLU A 105 -1.79 0.48 -17.93
C GLU A 105 -2.68 1.66 -18.37
N PRO A 106 -2.97 1.82 -19.68
CA PRO A 106 -3.81 2.92 -20.18
C PRO A 106 -5.24 2.90 -19.63
N SER A 107 -5.74 1.71 -19.25
CA SER A 107 -7.06 1.53 -18.65
C SER A 107 -7.17 2.26 -17.31
N TRP A 108 -6.09 2.31 -16.52
CA TRP A 108 -6.07 3.07 -15.27
C TRP A 108 -6.29 4.57 -15.54
N ALA A 109 -5.51 5.16 -16.45
CA ALA A 109 -5.60 6.59 -16.77
C ALA A 109 -6.98 6.96 -17.34
N THR A 110 -7.52 6.10 -18.21
CA THR A 110 -8.84 6.27 -18.82
C THR A 110 -9.95 6.21 -17.76
N ALA A 111 -9.95 5.16 -16.93
CA ALA A 111 -10.95 5.01 -15.87
C ALA A 111 -10.86 6.13 -14.83
N HIS A 112 -9.63 6.53 -14.45
CA HIS A 112 -9.40 7.64 -13.53
C HIS A 112 -9.99 8.95 -14.08
N ALA A 113 -9.70 9.28 -15.34
CA ALA A 113 -10.21 10.50 -15.97
C ALA A 113 -11.75 10.55 -16.05
N ILE A 114 -12.38 9.41 -16.34
CA ILE A 114 -13.84 9.29 -16.41
C ILE A 114 -14.49 9.38 -15.03
N LEU A 115 -13.91 8.72 -14.03
CA LEU A 115 -14.55 8.56 -12.71
C LEU A 115 -14.22 9.69 -11.73
N ALA A 116 -13.05 10.31 -11.81
CA ALA A 116 -12.61 11.34 -10.85
C ALA A 116 -13.65 12.47 -10.64
N PRO A 117 -14.31 13.02 -11.69
CA PRO A 117 -15.34 14.04 -11.50
C PRO A 117 -16.55 13.57 -10.67
N ALA A 118 -16.93 12.29 -10.79
CA ALA A 118 -18.07 11.72 -10.07
C ALA A 118 -17.84 11.61 -8.55
N PHE A 119 -16.58 11.64 -8.11
CA PHE A 119 -16.21 11.61 -6.69
C PHE A 119 -15.82 12.99 -6.13
N SER A 120 -16.04 14.07 -6.90
CA SER A 120 -15.77 15.45 -6.46
C SER A 120 -16.79 15.94 -5.42
N GLN A 121 -16.36 16.83 -4.50
CA GLN A 121 -17.19 17.40 -3.43
C GLN A 121 -18.55 17.92 -3.93
N SER A 122 -18.56 18.55 -5.12
CA SER A 122 -19.77 19.10 -5.75
C SER A 122 -20.82 18.04 -6.09
N VAL A 123 -20.42 16.81 -6.42
CA VAL A 123 -21.35 15.73 -6.76
C VAL A 123 -21.99 15.10 -5.51
N TRP A 124 -21.31 15.16 -4.36
CA TRP A 124 -21.84 14.57 -3.12
C TRP A 124 -23.14 15.23 -2.64
N VAL A 125 -23.37 16.51 -2.97
CA VAL A 125 -24.65 17.18 -2.69
C VAL A 125 -25.79 16.47 -3.42
N THR A 126 -25.58 16.07 -4.66
CA THR A 126 -26.57 15.31 -5.45
C THR A 126 -26.81 13.91 -4.89
N ILE A 127 -25.74 13.22 -4.46
CA ILE A 127 -25.84 11.90 -3.82
C ILE A 127 -26.61 11.99 -2.50
N GLU A 128 -26.36 13.05 -1.71
CA GLU A 128 -27.03 13.28 -0.44
C GLU A 128 -28.54 13.52 -0.62
N LEU A 129 -28.93 14.31 -1.62
CA LEU A 129 -30.33 14.53 -1.95
C LEU A 129 -31.02 13.22 -2.32
N HIS A 130 -30.41 12.40 -3.19
CA HIS A 130 -30.96 11.09 -3.57
C HIS A 130 -31.09 10.15 -2.37
N ARG A 131 -30.07 10.10 -1.50
CA ARG A 131 -30.07 9.30 -0.27
C ARG A 131 -31.20 9.73 0.67
N SER A 132 -31.37 11.04 0.87
CA SER A 132 -32.41 11.58 1.76
C SER A 132 -33.83 11.30 1.26
N GLU A 133 -34.05 11.31 -0.06
CA GLU A 133 -35.33 10.91 -0.67
C GLU A 133 -35.59 9.41 -0.50
N GLN A 134 -34.55 8.58 -0.60
CA GLN A 134 -34.69 7.14 -0.39
C GLN A 134 -35.15 6.84 1.03
N TRP A 135 -34.58 7.49 2.06
CA TRP A 135 -35.01 7.32 3.45
C TRP A 135 -36.43 7.85 3.72
N ARG A 136 -36.87 8.93 3.04
CA ARG A 136 -38.26 9.44 3.15
C ARG A 136 -39.32 8.51 2.56
N ARG A 137 -38.95 7.55 1.71
CA ARG A 137 -39.90 6.56 1.17
C ARG A 137 -40.07 5.34 2.06
N VAL A 138 -39.21 5.15 3.07
CA VAL A 138 -39.23 4.00 3.98
C VAL A 138 -39.79 4.35 5.37
N LEU A 139 -40.03 5.64 5.64
CA LEU A 139 -40.71 6.17 6.83
C LEU A 139 -42.09 6.71 6.46
#